data_AF-A0A9W9ZX78-F1
#
_entry.id   AF-A0A9W9ZX78-F1
#
_cell.length_a   1.000
_cell.length_b   1.000
_cell.length_c   1.000
_cell.angle_alpha   90.00
_cell.angle_beta   90.00
_cell.angle_gamma   90.00
#
_symmetry.space_group_name_H-M   'P 1'
#
loop_
_entity.id
_entity.type
_entity.pdbx_description
1 polymer ?
#
loop_
_entity_poly.entity_id
_entity_poly.type
_entity_poly.pdbx_seq_one_letter_code
_entity_poly.pdbx_strand_id
1 'polypeptide(L)'
;MTKETSTYNNVFFEEKKVCNRGRARYQLDLASIKKFPVSEDFAAAVCALPDRYSERTYFNFIERWGTHIVVEVELGEKVIERSKSSRTEFTKYAMQNLKGSVSSSGAFQGFTSSLTVNMDKFREQMSEDTKFGENKIVLTSGGMDMPEPIGLKLVPVYEAMNSNFYVVSATRSMSPCKHTDSLLRSRRSNLEKILKDYPRLKRTASPVGKIIFIVRYFLFLHITYKQIHKMPKYVYKRDKIITFN
;
A
#
# COMPACT_ATOMS: atom_id res chain seq x y z
N MET A 1 -12.30 -8.42 -1.33
CA MET A 1 -12.51 -8.31 -2.78
C MET A 1 -12.48 -9.66 -3.46
N THR A 2 -11.47 -10.51 -3.24
CA THR A 2 -11.35 -11.84 -3.87
C THR A 2 -12.62 -12.69 -3.79
N LYS A 3 -13.29 -12.77 -2.63
CA LYS A 3 -14.57 -13.50 -2.46
C LYS A 3 -15.73 -12.89 -3.27
N GLU A 4 -15.77 -11.57 -3.45
CA GLU A 4 -16.79 -10.88 -4.27
C GLU A 4 -16.63 -11.14 -5.76
N THR A 5 -15.39 -11.25 -6.23
CA THR A 5 -15.07 -11.50 -7.65
C THR A 5 -15.10 -12.99 -7.99
N SER A 6 -14.55 -13.88 -7.15
CA SER A 6 -14.51 -15.34 -7.44
C SER A 6 -15.77 -16.10 -7.05
N THR A 7 -16.43 -15.73 -5.94
CA THR A 7 -17.60 -16.46 -5.45
C THR A 7 -18.89 -15.86 -5.98
N TYR A 8 -18.97 -14.53 -6.03
CA TYR A 8 -20.19 -13.81 -6.43
C TYR A 8 -20.13 -13.24 -7.86
N ASN A 9 -19.08 -13.55 -8.63
CA ASN A 9 -18.96 -13.20 -10.05
C ASN A 9 -19.25 -11.71 -10.34
N ASN A 10 -18.77 -10.82 -9.47
CA ASN A 10 -18.92 -9.39 -9.66
C ASN A 10 -17.72 -8.79 -10.40
N VAL A 11 -17.97 -7.70 -11.11
CA VAL A 11 -16.99 -6.86 -11.80
C VAL A 11 -17.00 -5.51 -11.12
N PHE A 12 -15.82 -5.00 -10.77
CA PHE A 12 -15.69 -3.67 -10.17
C PHE A 12 -15.06 -2.70 -11.17
N PHE A 13 -15.67 -1.52 -11.30
CA PHE A 13 -15.14 -0.39 -12.04
C PHE A 13 -14.83 0.73 -11.06
N GLU A 14 -13.61 1.24 -11.12
CA GLU A 14 -13.13 2.33 -10.28
C GLU A 14 -12.67 3.51 -11.12
N GLU A 15 -13.18 4.68 -10.80
CA GLU A 15 -12.58 5.95 -11.20
C GLU A 15 -11.89 6.58 -10.00
N LYS A 16 -10.62 6.95 -10.18
CA LYS A 16 -9.82 7.62 -9.16
C LYS A 16 -9.51 9.02 -9.63
N LYS A 17 -9.88 10.02 -8.85
CA LYS A 17 -9.47 11.42 -9.02
C LYS A 17 -8.48 11.73 -7.91
N VAL A 18 -7.29 12.18 -8.29
CA VAL A 18 -6.22 12.52 -7.37
C VAL A 18 -5.81 13.96 -7.58
N CYS A 19 -5.88 14.77 -6.51
CA CYS A 19 -5.32 16.10 -6.45
C CYS A 19 -4.10 16.07 -5.54
N ASN A 20 -2.91 15.99 -6.13
CA ASN A 20 -1.66 16.05 -5.36
C ASN A 20 -1.36 17.50 -4.95
N ARG A 21 -1.20 17.73 -3.65
CA ARG A 21 -0.93 19.04 -3.05
C ARG A 21 0.50 19.19 -2.54
N GLY A 22 1.30 18.13 -2.63
CA GLY A 22 2.69 18.15 -2.22
C GLY A 22 3.18 16.79 -1.80
N ARG A 23 4.46 16.76 -1.45
CA ARG A 23 5.16 15.55 -1.04
C ARG A 23 6.08 15.87 0.11
N ALA A 24 6.07 15.03 1.13
CA ALA A 24 7.10 15.00 2.15
C ALA A 24 7.90 13.71 2.01
N ARG A 25 9.23 13.80 2.07
CA ARG A 25 10.12 12.64 2.00
C ARG A 25 11.21 12.74 3.06
N TYR A 26 11.58 11.59 3.60
CA TYR A 26 12.70 11.44 4.49
C TYR A 26 14.00 11.50 3.69
N GLN A 27 14.94 12.33 4.14
CA GLN A 27 16.26 12.47 3.51
C GLN A 27 17.20 11.38 4.04
N LEU A 28 16.96 10.12 3.66
CA LEU A 28 17.72 8.95 4.14
C LEU A 28 19.24 9.11 3.92
N ASP A 29 19.64 9.65 2.76
CA ASP A 29 21.06 9.87 2.42
C ASP A 29 21.76 10.87 3.35
N LEU A 30 20.99 11.74 4.01
CA LEU A 30 21.51 12.70 4.98
C LEU A 30 21.43 12.19 6.41
N ALA A 31 20.91 10.99 6.67
CA ALA A 31 20.74 10.49 8.02
C ALA A 31 22.06 10.34 8.77
N SER A 32 23.15 9.94 8.10
CA SER A 32 24.48 9.85 8.71
C SER A 32 25.08 11.21 9.08
N ILE A 33 24.80 12.25 8.27
CA ILE A 33 25.36 13.60 8.41
C ILE A 33 24.50 14.46 9.34
N LYS A 34 23.20 14.52 9.09
CA LYS A 34 22.22 15.32 9.85
C LYS A 34 21.68 14.60 11.08
N LYS A 35 22.03 13.32 11.27
CA LYS A 35 21.70 12.51 12.44
C LYS A 35 20.22 12.57 12.78
N PHE A 36 19.39 11.95 11.95
CA PHE A 36 17.95 11.83 12.21
C PHE A 36 17.68 10.55 13.02
N PRO A 37 17.57 10.62 14.35
CA PRO A 37 17.42 9.43 15.16
C PRO A 37 16.02 8.82 15.00
N VAL A 38 15.91 7.51 15.23
CA VAL A 38 14.63 6.90 15.54
C VAL A 38 14.05 7.46 16.84
N SER A 39 12.75 7.27 17.09
CA SER A 39 12.17 7.64 18.38
C SER A 39 12.78 6.82 19.52
N GLU A 40 12.82 7.40 20.71
CA GLU A 40 13.37 6.75 21.91
C GLU A 40 12.64 5.45 22.25
N ASP A 41 11.32 5.44 22.13
CA ASP A 41 10.50 4.24 22.35
C ASP A 41 10.82 3.12 21.35
N PHE A 42 11.07 3.47 20.08
CA PHE A 42 11.47 2.48 19.08
C PHE A 42 12.85 1.93 19.40
N ALA A 43 13.80 2.81 19.74
CA ALA A 43 15.14 2.42 20.15
C ALA A 43 15.11 1.48 21.36
N ALA A 44 14.31 1.79 22.39
CA ALA A 44 14.14 0.94 23.56
C ALA A 44 13.47 -0.41 23.22
N ALA A 45 12.47 -0.43 22.33
CA ALA A 45 11.86 -1.67 21.87
C ALA A 45 12.85 -2.55 21.09
N VAL A 46 13.72 -1.96 20.27
CA VAL A 46 14.80 -2.68 19.58
C VAL A 46 15.79 -3.28 20.57
N CYS A 47 16.12 -2.56 21.64
CA CYS A 47 16.97 -3.09 22.72
C CYS A 47 16.34 -4.30 23.42
N ALA A 48 15.02 -4.31 23.61
CA ALA A 48 14.31 -5.39 24.30
C ALA A 48 14.17 -6.69 23.48
N LEU A 49 14.46 -6.64 22.17
CA LEU A 49 14.44 -7.84 21.34
C LEU A 49 15.60 -8.78 21.70
N PRO A 50 15.41 -10.11 21.67
CA PRO A 50 16.46 -11.08 21.98
C PRO A 50 17.44 -11.30 20.81
N ASP A 51 18.68 -11.69 21.10
CA ASP A 51 19.67 -12.06 20.07
C ASP A 51 19.28 -13.33 19.32
N ARG A 52 18.78 -14.33 20.05
CA ARG A 52 18.27 -15.55 19.45
C ARG A 52 16.87 -15.32 18.90
N TYR A 53 16.63 -15.82 17.69
CA TYR A 53 15.34 -15.71 17.04
C TYR A 53 14.24 -16.33 17.92
N SER A 54 13.17 -15.56 18.12
CA SER A 54 11.95 -16.02 18.76
C SER A 54 10.76 -15.53 17.95
N GLU A 55 10.08 -16.44 17.26
CA GLU A 55 8.95 -16.12 16.38
C GLU A 55 7.91 -15.26 17.11
N ARG A 56 7.51 -15.66 18.33
CA ARG A 56 6.53 -14.92 19.15
C ARG A 56 6.97 -13.49 19.44
N THR A 57 8.21 -13.29 19.90
CA THR A 57 8.70 -11.96 20.30
C THR A 57 8.84 -11.03 19.10
N TYR A 58 9.39 -11.55 18.00
CA TYR A 58 9.56 -10.77 16.78
C TYR A 58 8.24 -10.51 16.07
N PHE A 59 7.28 -11.45 16.12
CA PHE A 59 5.91 -11.24 15.65
C PHE A 59 5.23 -10.11 16.42
N ASN A 60 5.28 -10.16 17.75
CA ASN A 60 4.71 -9.09 18.58
C ASN A 60 5.35 -7.73 18.32
N PHE A 61 6.65 -7.70 18.01
CA PHE A 61 7.34 -6.47 17.63
C PHE A 61 6.78 -5.88 16.33
N ILE A 62 6.66 -6.66 15.24
CA ILE A 62 6.12 -6.15 13.97
C ILE A 62 4.61 -5.90 14.02
N GLU A 63 3.88 -6.55 14.92
CA GLU A 63 2.47 -6.22 15.20
C GLU A 63 2.31 -4.84 15.84
N ARG A 64 3.22 -4.50 16.76
CA ARG A 64 3.20 -3.21 17.45
C ARG A 64 3.77 -2.09 16.58
N TRP A 65 4.90 -2.34 15.93
CA TRP A 65 5.67 -1.32 15.22
C TRP A 65 5.44 -1.30 13.70
N GLY A 66 4.67 -2.26 13.18
CA GLY A 66 4.44 -2.41 11.75
C GLY A 66 5.58 -3.14 11.02
N THR A 67 5.31 -3.47 9.76
CA THR A 67 6.24 -4.18 8.88
C THR A 67 7.11 -3.26 8.04
N HIS A 68 6.71 -1.99 7.92
CA HIS A 68 7.33 -0.99 7.05
C HIS A 68 7.41 0.38 7.72
N ILE A 69 8.33 1.19 7.24
CA ILE A 69 8.53 2.59 7.59
C ILE A 69 8.14 3.45 6.40
N VAL A 70 7.39 4.52 6.65
CA VAL A 70 7.06 5.52 5.64
C VAL A 70 8.26 6.42 5.40
N VAL A 71 8.81 6.40 4.19
CA VAL A 71 9.95 7.25 3.80
C VAL A 71 9.56 8.37 2.85
N GLU A 72 8.39 8.29 2.23
CA GLU A 72 7.83 9.37 1.43
C GLU A 72 6.30 9.26 1.44
N VAL A 73 5.66 10.42 1.50
CA VAL A 73 4.21 10.58 1.49
C VAL A 73 3.85 11.65 0.47
N GLU A 74 2.91 11.31 -0.41
CA GLU A 74 2.20 12.26 -1.24
C GLU A 74 0.94 12.69 -0.49
N LEU A 75 0.79 14.00 -0.31
CA LEU A 75 -0.32 14.60 0.42
C LEU A 75 -1.29 15.24 -0.57
N GLY A 76 -2.58 15.08 -0.33
CA GLY A 76 -3.58 15.68 -1.17
C GLY A 76 -4.97 15.17 -0.90
N GLU A 77 -5.79 15.22 -1.95
CA GLU A 77 -7.16 14.72 -1.95
C GLU A 77 -7.29 13.59 -2.96
N LYS A 78 -7.98 12.52 -2.56
CA LYS A 78 -8.24 11.36 -3.41
C LYS A 78 -9.70 10.97 -3.28
N VAL A 79 -10.40 10.98 -4.41
CA VAL A 79 -11.78 10.51 -4.52
C VAL A 79 -11.77 9.26 -5.38
N ILE A 80 -12.30 8.16 -4.84
CA ILE A 80 -12.48 6.90 -5.55
C ILE A 80 -13.98 6.65 -5.66
N GLU A 81 -14.49 6.71 -6.87
CA GLU A 81 -15.83 6.27 -7.20
C GLU A 81 -15.74 4.80 -7.66
N ARG A 82 -16.33 3.88 -6.91
CA ARG A 82 -16.37 2.46 -7.25
C ARG A 82 -17.80 2.03 -7.53
N SER A 83 -18.04 1.48 -8.71
CA SER A 83 -19.29 0.79 -9.06
C SER A 83 -19.08 -0.72 -9.10
N LYS A 84 -20.18 -1.45 -8.85
CA LYS A 84 -20.25 -2.91 -8.83
C LYS A 84 -21.23 -3.37 -9.89
N SER A 85 -20.81 -4.28 -10.75
CA SER A 85 -21.67 -4.93 -11.75
C SER A 85 -21.61 -6.44 -11.58
N SER A 86 -22.64 -7.16 -12.03
CA SER A 86 -22.51 -8.60 -12.26
C SER A 86 -21.71 -8.86 -13.55
N ARG A 87 -21.13 -10.05 -13.72
CA ARG A 87 -20.51 -10.44 -15.00
C ARG A 87 -21.50 -10.36 -16.17
N THR A 88 -22.76 -10.74 -15.96
CA THR A 88 -23.79 -10.69 -17.00
C THR A 88 -24.06 -9.25 -17.45
N GLU A 89 -24.26 -8.32 -16.51
CA GLU A 89 -24.49 -6.91 -16.85
C GLU A 89 -23.25 -6.25 -17.44
N PHE A 90 -22.05 -6.62 -16.98
CA PHE A 90 -20.80 -6.18 -17.61
C PHE A 90 -20.68 -6.66 -19.06
N THR A 91 -20.91 -7.96 -19.33
CA THR A 91 -20.84 -8.52 -20.68
C THR A 91 -21.91 -7.90 -21.58
N LYS A 92 -23.13 -7.70 -21.08
CA LYS A 92 -24.20 -7.01 -21.80
C LYS A 92 -23.82 -5.57 -22.14
N TYR A 93 -23.24 -4.82 -21.19
CA TYR A 93 -22.71 -3.48 -21.46
C TYR A 93 -21.63 -3.49 -22.55
N ALA A 94 -20.68 -4.42 -22.47
CA ALA A 94 -19.61 -4.57 -23.46
C ALA A 94 -20.18 -4.88 -24.86
N MET A 95 -21.17 -5.77 -24.95
CA MET A 95 -21.84 -6.10 -26.22
C MET A 95 -22.62 -4.93 -26.82
N GLN A 96 -23.23 -4.09 -25.99
CA GLN A 96 -24.06 -2.99 -26.48
C GLN A 96 -23.21 -1.79 -26.89
N ASN A 97 -22.20 -1.46 -26.10
CA ASN A 97 -21.48 -0.19 -26.21
C ASN A 97 -20.06 -0.35 -26.77
N LEU A 98 -19.44 -1.54 -26.64
CA LEU A 98 -18.03 -1.78 -26.95
C LEU A 98 -17.87 -3.09 -27.74
N LYS A 99 -18.68 -3.26 -28.80
CA LYS A 99 -18.80 -4.51 -29.58
C LYS A 99 -17.46 -5.09 -30.02
N GLY A 100 -16.49 -4.26 -30.36
CA GLY A 100 -15.16 -4.70 -30.82
C GLY A 100 -14.33 -5.40 -29.72
N SER A 101 -14.74 -5.28 -28.46
CA SER A 101 -14.14 -6.00 -27.33
C SER A 101 -14.77 -7.36 -27.05
N VAL A 102 -15.89 -7.71 -27.68
CA VAL A 102 -16.61 -8.97 -27.42
C VAL A 102 -16.46 -9.91 -28.61
N SER A 103 -16.15 -11.16 -28.34
CA SER A 103 -16.11 -12.22 -29.35
C SER A 103 -16.89 -13.45 -28.89
N SER A 104 -17.48 -14.16 -29.84
CA SER A 104 -18.00 -15.51 -29.59
C SER A 104 -16.86 -16.45 -29.22
N SER A 105 -17.10 -17.32 -28.25
CA SER A 105 -16.20 -18.36 -27.81
C SER A 105 -16.92 -19.71 -27.72
N GLY A 106 -16.16 -20.78 -27.55
CA GLY A 106 -16.66 -22.15 -27.59
C GLY A 106 -17.59 -22.51 -26.43
N ALA A 107 -17.90 -23.80 -26.31
CA ALA A 107 -18.76 -24.32 -25.27
C ALA A 107 -18.23 -24.02 -23.86
N PHE A 108 -19.10 -23.58 -22.96
CA PHE A 108 -18.75 -23.26 -21.57
C PHE A 108 -19.91 -23.62 -20.64
N GLN A 109 -19.63 -24.31 -19.53
CA GLN A 109 -20.62 -24.72 -18.52
C GLN A 109 -21.89 -25.37 -19.10
N GLY A 110 -21.74 -26.25 -20.10
CA GLY A 110 -22.86 -26.97 -20.71
C GLY A 110 -23.63 -26.20 -21.78
N PHE A 111 -23.27 -24.94 -22.05
CA PHE A 111 -23.78 -24.18 -23.19
C PHE A 111 -22.92 -24.42 -24.43
N THR A 112 -23.54 -24.42 -25.62
CA THR A 112 -22.88 -24.70 -26.91
C THR A 112 -22.04 -23.54 -27.43
N SER A 113 -22.31 -22.31 -26.98
CA SER A 113 -21.54 -21.11 -27.28
C SER A 113 -21.45 -20.23 -26.04
N SER A 114 -20.37 -19.45 -25.96
CA SER A 114 -20.19 -18.46 -24.91
C SER A 114 -19.66 -17.15 -25.47
N LEU A 115 -19.57 -16.13 -24.63
CA LEU A 115 -19.05 -14.82 -24.98
C LEU A 115 -17.84 -14.51 -24.12
N THR A 116 -16.78 -14.05 -24.78
CA THR A 116 -15.56 -13.60 -24.13
C THR A 116 -15.38 -12.10 -24.37
N VAL A 117 -15.10 -11.37 -23.29
CA VAL A 117 -14.72 -9.95 -23.36
C VAL A 117 -13.19 -9.85 -23.33
N ASN A 118 -12.59 -9.35 -24.40
CA ASN A 118 -11.17 -9.01 -24.45
C ASN A 118 -10.95 -7.70 -23.69
N MET A 119 -10.28 -7.78 -22.54
CA MET A 119 -10.11 -6.62 -21.66
C MET A 119 -9.18 -5.54 -22.18
N ASP A 120 -8.22 -5.89 -23.04
CA ASP A 120 -7.31 -4.91 -23.64
C ASP A 120 -8.07 -4.06 -24.65
N LYS A 121 -8.81 -4.70 -25.57
CA LYS A 121 -9.71 -4.01 -26.50
C LYS A 121 -10.82 -3.25 -25.79
N PHE A 122 -11.37 -3.81 -24.70
CA PHE A 122 -12.36 -3.12 -23.88
C PHE A 122 -11.79 -1.81 -23.33
N ARG A 123 -10.56 -1.84 -22.80
CA ARG A 123 -9.88 -0.65 -22.27
C ARG A 123 -9.55 0.38 -23.34
N GLU A 124 -9.11 -0.05 -24.51
CA GLU A 124 -8.84 0.82 -25.66
C GLU A 124 -10.10 1.54 -26.16
N GLN A 125 -11.25 0.88 -26.10
CA GLN A 125 -12.53 1.44 -26.55
C GLN A 125 -13.27 2.27 -25.49
N MET A 126 -12.82 2.25 -24.22
CA MET A 126 -13.42 3.08 -23.17
C MET A 126 -13.13 4.56 -23.40
N SER A 127 -14.18 5.38 -23.35
CA SER A 127 -14.07 6.84 -23.28
C SER A 127 -13.90 7.33 -21.84
N GLU A 128 -13.54 8.61 -21.66
CA GLU A 128 -13.50 9.25 -20.33
C GLU A 128 -14.85 9.26 -19.60
N ASP A 129 -15.96 9.25 -20.34
CA ASP A 129 -17.32 9.24 -19.78
C ASP A 129 -17.91 7.83 -19.63
N THR A 130 -17.18 6.80 -20.06
CA THR A 130 -17.59 5.41 -19.86
C THR A 130 -17.77 5.11 -18.37
N LYS A 131 -19.00 4.79 -17.99
CA LYS A 131 -19.41 4.39 -16.64
C LYS A 131 -20.33 3.19 -16.77
N PHE A 132 -20.08 2.15 -15.97
CA PHE A 132 -20.94 0.96 -15.91
C PHE A 132 -20.96 0.39 -14.49
N GLY A 133 -21.96 -0.43 -14.20
CA GLY A 133 -22.20 -0.99 -12.88
C GLY A 133 -23.07 -0.12 -11.99
N GLU A 134 -23.73 -0.77 -11.05
CA GLU A 134 -24.66 -0.20 -10.09
C GLU A 134 -23.99 -0.08 -8.71
N ASN A 135 -24.73 0.39 -7.69
CA ASN A 135 -24.25 0.46 -6.30
C ASN A 135 -22.91 1.21 -6.15
N LYS A 136 -22.95 2.51 -6.46
CA LYS A 136 -21.78 3.39 -6.37
C LYS A 136 -21.44 3.67 -4.91
N ILE A 137 -20.21 3.36 -4.53
CA ILE A 137 -19.62 3.86 -3.29
C ILE A 137 -18.59 4.93 -3.63
N VAL A 138 -18.58 6.02 -2.87
CA VAL A 138 -17.58 7.08 -2.96
C VAL A 138 -16.70 7.00 -1.73
N LEU A 139 -15.40 6.87 -1.95
CA LEU A 139 -14.39 6.89 -0.90
C LEU A 139 -13.54 8.14 -1.08
N THR A 140 -13.51 8.98 -0.06
CA THR A 140 -12.75 10.23 -0.05
C THR A 140 -11.65 10.15 0.99
N SER A 141 -10.47 10.66 0.65
CA SER A 141 -9.34 10.84 1.57
C SER A 141 -8.76 12.22 1.36
N GLY A 142 -8.59 12.96 2.46
CA GLY A 142 -8.13 14.34 2.48
C GLY A 142 -9.17 15.35 2.00
N GLY A 143 -8.91 16.62 2.29
CA GLY A 143 -9.70 17.76 1.84
C GLY A 143 -8.81 18.95 1.54
N MET A 144 -9.42 20.06 1.12
CA MET A 144 -8.67 21.23 0.69
C MET A 144 -7.75 21.79 1.78
N ASP A 145 -8.26 21.91 3.00
CA ASP A 145 -7.54 22.50 4.12
C ASP A 145 -6.78 21.46 4.95
N MET A 146 -7.08 20.17 4.75
CA MET A 146 -6.50 19.06 5.48
C MET A 146 -6.10 17.94 4.48
N PRO A 147 -4.96 18.12 3.77
CA PRO A 147 -4.50 17.10 2.84
C PRO A 147 -4.05 15.84 3.60
N GLU A 148 -4.51 14.67 3.14
CA GLU A 148 -4.16 13.37 3.72
C GLU A 148 -3.16 12.61 2.84
N PRO A 149 -2.51 11.56 3.38
CA PRO A 149 -1.69 10.65 2.58
C PRO A 149 -2.50 9.97 1.46
N ILE A 150 -2.23 10.33 0.21
CA ILE A 150 -2.86 9.76 -1.00
C ILE A 150 -1.96 8.76 -1.73
N GLY A 151 -0.66 8.78 -1.41
CA GLY A 151 0.39 7.89 -1.90
C GLY A 151 1.51 7.74 -0.87
N LEU A 152 2.13 6.56 -0.80
CA LEU A 152 3.17 6.22 0.16
C LEU A 152 4.31 5.47 -0.51
N LYS A 153 5.54 5.81 -0.12
CA LYS A 153 6.74 4.99 -0.35
C LYS A 153 7.18 4.40 0.97
N LEU A 154 7.31 3.08 0.97
CA LEU A 154 7.60 2.29 2.15
C LEU A 154 8.95 1.58 2.00
N VAL A 155 9.67 1.43 3.10
CA VAL A 155 10.80 0.50 3.21
C VAL A 155 10.54 -0.47 4.35
N PRO A 156 11.10 -1.69 4.32
CA PRO A 156 10.92 -2.65 5.40
C PRO A 156 11.46 -2.11 6.74
N VAL A 157 10.81 -2.47 7.85
CA VAL A 157 11.17 -1.97 9.19
C VAL A 157 12.60 -2.33 9.61
N TYR A 158 13.16 -3.41 9.07
CA TYR A 158 14.54 -3.81 9.34
C TYR A 158 15.57 -2.82 8.77
N GLU A 159 15.19 -1.91 7.85
CA GLU A 159 16.07 -0.86 7.35
C GLU A 159 16.42 0.17 8.45
N ALA A 160 15.58 0.29 9.47
CA ALA A 160 15.91 1.08 10.66
C ALA A 160 16.95 0.40 11.56
N MET A 161 17.42 -0.82 11.27
CA MET A 161 18.50 -1.48 12.02
C MET A 161 19.88 -1.06 11.49
N ASN A 162 20.09 0.25 11.40
CA ASN A 162 21.33 0.86 10.93
C ASN A 162 21.79 1.89 11.96
N SER A 163 23.05 1.81 12.39
CA SER A 163 23.62 2.65 13.44
C SER A 163 23.54 4.15 13.16
N ASN A 164 23.45 4.55 11.89
CA ASN A 164 23.23 5.95 11.48
C ASN A 164 21.95 6.55 12.10
N PHE A 165 20.95 5.72 12.43
CA PHE A 165 19.70 6.16 13.05
C PHE A 165 19.71 6.13 14.58
N TYR A 166 20.82 5.76 15.23
CA TYR A 166 20.95 5.66 16.70
C TYR A 166 22.07 6.56 17.26
N VAL A 167 22.59 7.50 16.46
CA VAL A 167 23.75 8.32 16.83
C VAL A 167 23.42 9.37 17.91
N VAL A 168 22.18 9.86 17.98
CA VAL A 168 21.77 10.91 18.95
C VAL A 168 21.28 10.32 20.28
N SER A 169 20.78 9.08 20.30
CA SER A 169 20.39 8.42 21.54
C SER A 169 21.60 8.14 22.45
N ALA A 170 22.82 8.01 21.92
CA ALA A 170 23.98 7.72 22.76
C ALA A 170 24.37 8.85 23.75
N THR A 171 24.02 10.12 23.50
CA THR A 171 24.42 11.25 24.35
C THR A 171 23.32 11.77 25.28
N ARG A 172 22.07 11.31 25.10
CA ARG A 172 20.92 11.70 25.93
C ARG A 172 19.96 10.57 26.34
N SER A 173 20.12 9.34 25.84
CA SER A 173 19.05 8.35 25.99
C SER A 173 19.05 7.64 27.35
N MET A 174 17.83 7.52 27.87
CA MET A 174 17.40 6.48 28.81
C MET A 174 17.25 5.11 28.12
N SER A 175 17.91 4.88 26.98
CA SER A 175 17.82 3.60 26.27
C SER A 175 18.44 2.50 27.13
N PRO A 176 17.74 1.36 27.32
CA PRO A 176 18.23 0.28 28.17
C PRO A 176 19.47 -0.43 27.60
N CYS A 177 19.90 -0.13 26.37
CA CYS A 177 21.09 -0.71 25.77
C CYS A 177 21.81 0.24 24.81
N LYS A 178 23.08 -0.10 24.51
CA LYS A 178 23.88 0.51 23.45
C LYS A 178 23.60 -0.21 22.12
N HIS A 179 23.06 0.52 21.13
CA HIS A 179 22.79 0.01 19.78
C HIS A 179 24.07 -0.18 18.95
N THR A 180 24.87 -1.18 19.31
CA THR A 180 26.07 -1.55 18.54
C THR A 180 25.71 -2.15 17.18
N ASP A 181 26.61 -2.07 16.21
CA ASP A 181 26.40 -2.66 14.88
C ASP A 181 26.16 -4.18 14.96
N SER A 182 26.78 -4.87 15.91
CA SER A 182 26.55 -6.30 16.13
C SER A 182 25.11 -6.60 16.55
N LEU A 183 24.59 -5.84 17.53
CA LEU A 183 23.21 -5.95 17.99
C LEU A 183 22.24 -5.66 16.85
N LEU A 184 22.42 -4.53 16.15
CA LEU A 184 21.53 -4.11 15.07
C LEU A 184 21.53 -5.11 13.91
N ARG A 185 22.69 -5.66 13.51
CA ARG A 185 22.77 -6.71 12.48
C ARG A 185 22.01 -7.98 12.86
N SER A 186 22.13 -8.42 14.12
CA SER A 186 21.37 -9.57 14.63
C SER A 186 19.87 -9.30 14.60
N ARG A 187 19.43 -8.12 15.08
CA ARG A 187 18.01 -7.71 15.02
C ARG A 187 17.48 -7.64 13.60
N ARG A 188 18.28 -7.09 12.67
CA ARG A 188 17.95 -7.03 11.25
C ARG A 188 17.67 -8.42 10.68
N SER A 189 18.58 -9.37 10.87
CA SER A 189 18.42 -10.74 10.35
C SER A 189 17.18 -11.43 10.90
N ASN A 190 16.89 -11.28 12.19
CA ASN A 190 15.71 -11.87 12.81
C ASN A 190 14.40 -11.18 12.35
N LEU A 191 14.43 -9.86 12.11
CA LEU A 191 13.29 -9.14 11.51
C LEU A 191 13.03 -9.57 10.06
N GLU A 192 14.08 -9.76 9.27
CA GLU A 192 13.94 -10.29 7.90
C GLU A 192 13.28 -11.68 7.90
N LYS A 193 13.63 -12.56 8.85
CA LYS A 193 12.99 -13.88 9.00
C LYS A 193 11.50 -13.77 9.31
N ILE A 194 11.13 -13.02 10.35
CA ILE A 194 9.71 -12.94 10.75
C ILE A 194 8.84 -12.28 9.66
N LEU A 195 9.38 -11.31 8.91
CA LEU A 195 8.63 -10.65 7.83
C LEU A 195 8.34 -11.61 6.67
N LYS A 196 9.24 -12.57 6.40
CA LYS A 196 8.98 -13.65 5.42
C LYS A 196 7.84 -14.56 5.88
N ASP A 197 7.78 -14.85 7.18
CA ASP A 197 6.74 -15.70 7.78
C ASP A 197 5.42 -14.97 8.04
N TYR A 198 5.42 -13.63 8.03
CA TYR A 198 4.27 -12.82 8.44
C TYR A 198 2.95 -13.16 7.72
N PRO A 199 2.90 -13.37 6.38
CA PRO A 199 1.66 -13.75 5.71
C PRO A 199 1.07 -15.07 6.23
N ARG A 200 1.93 -16.08 6.45
CA ARG A 200 1.55 -17.38 7.02
C ARG A 200 0.97 -17.18 8.42
N LEU A 201 1.66 -16.39 9.25
CA LEU A 201 1.24 -16.12 10.64
C LEU A 201 -0.09 -15.36 10.72
N LYS A 202 -0.35 -14.46 9.75
CA LYS A 202 -1.64 -13.77 9.59
C LYS A 202 -2.73 -14.58 8.93
N ARG A 203 -2.44 -15.84 8.54
CA ARG A 203 -3.36 -16.71 7.78
C ARG A 203 -3.85 -16.03 6.50
N THR A 204 -3.01 -15.20 5.91
CA THR A 204 -3.27 -14.53 4.64
C THR A 204 -2.46 -15.20 3.55
N ALA A 205 -3.10 -15.54 2.44
CA ALA A 205 -2.35 -15.97 1.25
C ALA A 205 -1.38 -14.87 0.84
N SER A 206 -0.14 -15.24 0.49
CA SER A 206 0.78 -14.30 -0.13
C SER A 206 0.11 -13.72 -1.38
N PRO A 207 0.09 -12.38 -1.54
CA PRO A 207 -0.59 -11.77 -2.68
C PRO A 207 0.05 -12.25 -3.98
N VAL A 208 -0.77 -12.83 -4.86
CA VAL A 208 -0.39 -13.22 -6.22
C VAL A 208 -0.69 -12.01 -7.11
N GLY A 209 0.32 -11.21 -7.44
CA GLY A 209 0.21 -9.99 -8.27
C GLY A 209 0.75 -8.71 -7.62
N LYS A 210 0.85 -7.60 -8.39
CA LYS A 210 1.36 -6.31 -7.90
C LYS A 210 0.52 -5.81 -6.72
N ILE A 211 1.16 -5.74 -5.54
CA ILE A 211 0.55 -5.37 -4.26
C ILE A 211 0.16 -3.89 -4.27
N ILE A 212 -1.14 -3.60 -4.08
CA ILE A 212 -1.62 -2.30 -3.60
C ILE A 212 -1.85 -2.47 -2.10
N PHE A 213 -0.97 -1.89 -1.28
CA PHE A 213 -1.05 -2.02 0.17
C PHE A 213 -2.26 -1.25 0.72
N ILE A 214 -3.11 -1.96 1.48
CA ILE A 214 -4.06 -1.35 2.42
C ILE A 214 -3.41 -1.50 3.80
N VAL A 215 -3.00 -0.40 4.42
CA VAL A 215 -2.27 -0.43 5.69
C VAL A 215 -3.17 0.04 6.82
N ARG A 216 -3.24 -0.74 7.90
CA ARG A 216 -4.11 -0.48 9.07
C ARG A 216 -3.38 0.06 10.30
N TYR A 217 -2.05 0.02 10.37
CA TYR A 217 -1.27 0.63 11.45
C TYR A 217 0.12 1.00 10.93
N PHE A 218 0.55 2.25 11.12
CA PHE A 218 1.88 2.75 10.73
C PHE A 218 2.64 3.27 11.92
N LEU A 219 3.94 3.03 11.90
CA LEU A 219 4.88 3.77 12.71
C LEU A 219 5.14 5.15 12.12
N PHE A 220 4.69 6.17 12.85
CA PHE A 220 5.22 7.51 12.67
C PHE A 220 6.57 7.59 13.39
N LEU A 221 7.67 7.48 12.64
CA LEU A 221 8.84 8.26 13.04
C LEU A 221 8.38 9.72 13.06
N HIS A 222 8.57 10.42 14.17
CA HIS A 222 8.17 11.82 14.33
C HIS A 222 8.71 12.67 13.16
N ILE A 223 7.87 12.92 12.16
CA ILE A 223 8.12 13.93 11.15
C ILE A 223 7.80 15.25 11.84
N THR A 224 8.80 15.84 12.49
CA THR A 224 8.68 17.24 12.90
C THR A 224 8.45 18.07 11.64
N TYR A 225 7.38 18.87 11.64
CA TYR A 225 6.83 19.72 10.57
C TYR A 225 7.81 20.69 9.86
N LYS A 226 9.11 20.66 10.20
CA LYS A 226 10.09 21.69 9.91
C LYS A 226 10.83 21.55 8.57
N GLN A 227 10.49 20.57 7.71
CA GLN A 227 11.16 20.38 6.41
C GLN A 227 10.19 20.09 5.25
N ILE A 228 9.12 20.88 5.13
CA ILE A 228 8.32 20.95 3.91
C ILE A 228 8.92 22.02 3.01
N HIS A 229 9.72 21.63 2.02
CA HIS A 229 9.99 22.53 0.89
C HIS A 229 8.73 22.59 0.02
N LYS A 230 8.05 23.73 0.05
CA LYS A 230 6.94 24.07 -0.87
C LYS A 230 7.46 23.99 -2.31
N MET A 231 6.90 23.06 -3.09
CA MET A 231 6.82 23.20 -4.54
C MET A 231 5.37 22.93 -4.95
N PRO A 232 4.63 23.91 -5.50
CA PRO A 232 3.31 23.66 -6.01
C PRO A 232 3.46 22.99 -7.38
N LYS A 233 3.32 21.66 -7.41
CA LYS A 233 2.97 20.94 -8.64
C LYS A 233 1.61 20.30 -8.41
N TYR A 234 0.56 21.04 -8.76
CA TYR A 234 -0.77 20.48 -8.86
C TYR A 234 -0.76 19.51 -10.04
N VAL A 235 -0.86 18.21 -9.75
CA VAL A 235 -1.03 17.19 -10.78
C VAL A 235 -2.38 16.55 -10.53
N TYR A 236 -3.30 16.79 -11.47
CA TYR A 236 -4.59 16.12 -11.51
C TYR A 236 -4.44 14.83 -12.32
N LYS A 237 -4.68 13.69 -11.69
CA LYS A 237 -4.62 12.39 -12.37
C LYS A 237 -5.96 11.67 -12.23
N ARG A 238 -6.51 11.22 -13.37
CA ARG A 238 -7.70 10.39 -13.43
C ARG A 238 -7.33 9.01 -13.94
N ASP A 239 -7.47 7.99 -13.10
CA ASP A 239 -7.17 6.59 -13.47
C ASP A 239 -8.46 5.75 -13.45
N LYS A 240 -8.66 4.94 -14.49
CA LYS A 240 -9.74 3.93 -14.57
C LYS A 240 -9.18 2.54 -14.35
N ILE A 241 -9.70 1.83 -13.36
CA ILE A 241 -9.26 0.47 -13.01
C ILE A 241 -10.46 -0.47 -13.06
N ILE A 242 -10.30 -1.59 -13.76
CA ILE A 242 -11.27 -2.68 -13.76
C ILE A 242 -10.62 -3.90 -13.12
N THR A 243 -11.26 -4.49 -12.11
CA THR A 243 -10.75 -5.64 -11.37
C THR A 243 -11.61 -6.87 -11.60
N PHE A 244 -10.95 -7.97 -11.98
CA PHE A 244 -11.50 -9.32 -12.14
C PHE A 244 -10.66 -10.33 -11.35
N ASN A 245 -11.20 -11.52 -11.12
CA ASN A 245 -10.40 -12.72 -10.87
C ASN A 245 -10.37 -13.53 -12.16
#